data_AF-A0A177CXG1-F1
#
_entry.id   AF-A0A177CXG1-F1
#
_cell.length_a   1.000
_cell.length_b   1.000
_cell.length_c   1.000
_cell.angle_alpha   90.00
_cell.angle_beta   90.00
_cell.angle_gamma   90.00
#
_symmetry.space_group_name_H-M   'P 1'
#
loop_
_entity.id
_entity.type
_entity.pdbx_description
1 polymer ?
#
loop_
_entity_poly.entity_id
_entity_poly.type
_entity_poly.pdbx_seq_one_letter_code
_entity_poly.pdbx_strand_id
1 'polypeptide(L)'
;MAKKALAKDQIVKLIVGAGQASPSPPVGPALGSKGVKSMDFCKEFNARTAHYITGTPIPARITVRPDRSFHFSLRTPPTATLLLTAAGAPLIKSKIRGAGNVPGPMNNHDGNKGKTSSNTPTNGNATKGTVGTVSLKHVYEIAKIKQSEGRLSGLSLEGLARSVVGQAGSLGVVVVP
;
A
#
# COMPACT_ATOMS: atom_id res chain seq x y z
N MET A 1 40.98 -21.10 14.72
CA MET A 1 40.45 -20.63 13.42
C MET A 1 39.03 -20.09 13.64
N ALA A 2 38.84 -18.77 13.58
CA ALA A 2 37.52 -18.18 13.79
C ALA A 2 36.62 -18.47 12.58
N LYS A 3 35.48 -19.14 12.79
CA LYS A 3 34.42 -19.26 11.79
C LYS A 3 33.99 -17.85 11.39
N LYS A 4 34.43 -17.38 10.21
CA LYS A 4 33.96 -16.12 9.63
C LYS A 4 32.45 -16.27 9.45
N ALA A 5 31.67 -15.55 10.27
CA ALA A 5 30.21 -15.63 10.22
C ALA A 5 29.77 -15.37 8.76
N LEU A 6 29.01 -16.31 8.20
CA LEU A 6 28.47 -16.20 6.85
C LEU A 6 27.66 -14.90 6.80
N ALA A 7 28.12 -13.95 5.98
CA ALA A 7 27.49 -12.64 5.90
C ALA A 7 26.02 -12.82 5.50
N LYS A 8 25.12 -12.21 6.29
CA LYS A 8 23.68 -12.34 6.10
C LYS A 8 23.17 -11.35 5.05
N ASP A 9 22.18 -11.77 4.29
CA ASP A 9 21.45 -10.89 3.38
C ASP A 9 20.80 -9.73 4.15
N GLN A 10 20.92 -8.52 3.62
CA GLN A 10 20.30 -7.33 4.18
C GLN A 10 19.06 -6.97 3.36
N ILE A 11 17.94 -6.74 4.04
CA ILE A 11 16.68 -6.37 3.39
C ILE A 11 16.43 -4.88 3.59
N VAL A 12 16.31 -4.15 2.49
CA VAL A 12 15.90 -2.73 2.48
C VAL A 12 14.48 -2.65 1.92
N LYS A 13 13.59 -1.97 2.65
CA LYS A 13 12.21 -1.68 2.21
C LYS A 13 12.13 -0.21 1.86
N LEU A 14 11.71 0.11 0.64
CA LEU A 14 11.53 1.48 0.20
C LEU A 14 10.20 1.64 -0.51
N ILE A 15 9.66 2.86 -0.47
CA ILE A 15 8.44 3.24 -1.18
C ILE A 15 8.84 4.36 -2.12
N VAL A 16 8.61 4.16 -3.41
CA VAL A 16 8.96 5.12 -4.46
C VAL A 16 7.76 5.29 -5.38
N GLY A 17 7.54 6.51 -5.87
CA GLY A 17 6.50 6.76 -6.86
C GLY A 17 6.81 6.05 -8.18
N ALA A 18 5.82 5.41 -8.79
CA ALA A 18 5.93 4.80 -10.11
C ALA A 18 6.53 5.79 -11.12
N GLY A 19 7.53 5.34 -11.90
CA GLY A 19 8.23 6.17 -12.88
C GLY A 19 9.03 7.36 -12.32
N GLN A 20 9.19 7.47 -11.00
CA GLN A 20 9.84 8.60 -10.32
C GLN A 20 11.05 8.18 -9.47
N ALA A 21 11.66 7.01 -9.74
CA ALA A 21 12.88 6.62 -9.06
C ALA A 21 14.07 7.44 -9.59
N SER A 22 14.79 8.10 -8.68
CA SER A 22 16.02 8.84 -8.96
C SER A 22 17.05 8.57 -7.85
N PRO A 23 18.37 8.74 -8.13
CA PRO A 23 19.43 8.55 -7.13
C PRO A 23 19.45 9.64 -6.04
N SER A 24 18.45 10.52 -5.99
CA SER A 24 18.28 11.54 -4.95
C SER A 24 17.86 10.93 -3.60
N PRO A 25 17.99 11.67 -2.47
CA PRO A 25 17.31 11.30 -1.22
C PRO A 25 15.81 11.15 -1.53
N PRO A 26 15.14 10.02 -1.25
CA PRO A 26 15.42 8.97 -0.25
C PRO A 26 16.11 7.69 -0.77
N VAL A 27 16.19 7.46 -2.09
CA VAL A 27 16.67 6.19 -2.67
C VAL A 27 18.20 6.12 -2.64
N GLY A 28 18.86 7.21 -3.01
CA GLY A 28 20.33 7.31 -3.06
C GLY A 28 20.99 6.93 -1.74
N PRO A 29 20.68 7.60 -0.61
CA PRO A 29 21.26 7.28 0.70
C PRO A 29 20.87 5.87 1.21
N ALA A 30 19.63 5.43 0.98
CA ALA A 30 19.13 4.15 1.48
C ALA A 30 19.82 2.94 0.83
N LEU A 31 20.12 3.02 -0.47
CA LEU A 31 20.82 1.96 -1.21
C LEU A 31 22.35 2.15 -1.19
N GLY A 32 22.82 3.38 -1.29
CA GLY A 32 24.25 3.72 -1.31
C GLY A 32 24.97 3.33 -0.01
N SER A 33 24.32 3.51 1.15
CA SER A 33 24.86 3.06 2.45
C SER A 33 25.08 1.54 2.53
N LYS A 34 24.44 0.77 1.64
CA LYS A 34 24.57 -0.69 1.52
C LYS A 34 25.49 -1.13 0.38
N GLY A 35 26.15 -0.19 -0.29
CA GLY A 35 27.04 -0.48 -1.42
C GLY A 35 26.30 -0.89 -2.69
N VAL A 36 24.99 -0.61 -2.80
CA VAL A 36 24.16 -0.93 -3.96
C VAL A 36 24.21 0.22 -4.97
N LYS A 37 24.28 -0.12 -6.25
CA LYS A 37 24.29 0.86 -7.34
C LYS A 37 22.89 1.44 -7.58
N SER A 38 22.57 2.53 -6.89
CA SER A 38 21.24 3.17 -6.91
C SER A 38 20.74 3.52 -8.31
N MET A 39 21.65 3.85 -9.24
CA MET A 39 21.28 4.19 -10.63
C MET A 39 20.66 3.02 -11.40
N ASP A 40 21.20 1.81 -11.23
CA ASP A 40 20.71 0.61 -11.92
C ASP A 40 19.34 0.22 -11.37
N PHE A 41 19.17 0.32 -10.05
CA PHE A 41 17.86 0.20 -9.41
C PHE A 41 16.84 1.20 -9.98
N CYS A 42 17.20 2.48 -10.12
CA CYS A 42 16.26 3.51 -10.60
C CYS A 42 15.78 3.23 -12.03
N LYS A 43 16.69 2.83 -12.93
CA LYS A 43 16.34 2.50 -14.32
C LYS A 43 15.40 1.31 -14.39
N GLU A 44 15.75 0.22 -13.69
CA GLU A 44 14.96 -1.01 -13.70
C GLU A 44 13.60 -0.81 -13.02
N PHE A 45 13.55 -0.04 -11.93
CA PHE A 45 12.31 0.32 -11.26
C PHE A 45 11.38 1.12 -12.17
N ASN A 46 11.89 2.15 -12.85
CA ASN A 46 11.06 2.99 -13.73
C ASN A 46 10.53 2.19 -14.93
N ALA A 47 11.35 1.31 -15.52
CA ALA A 47 10.91 0.43 -16.60
C ALA A 47 9.80 -0.54 -16.16
N ARG A 48 9.97 -1.18 -14.99
CA ARG A 48 8.98 -2.11 -14.43
C ARG A 48 7.73 -1.45 -13.86
N THR A 49 7.74 -0.13 -13.66
CA THR A 49 6.57 0.63 -13.12
C THR A 49 5.90 1.51 -14.16
N ALA A 50 6.31 1.44 -15.43
CA ALA A 50 5.79 2.27 -16.51
C ALA A 50 4.30 2.04 -16.81
N HIS A 51 3.74 0.88 -16.45
CA HIS A 51 2.31 0.56 -16.62
C HIS A 51 1.44 1.13 -15.50
N TYR A 52 2.02 1.64 -14.41
CA TYR A 52 1.27 2.30 -13.35
C TYR A 52 1.17 3.80 -13.60
N ILE A 53 0.15 4.43 -13.01
CA ILE A 53 0.01 5.88 -13.00
C ILE A 53 1.23 6.50 -12.29
N THR A 54 1.92 7.43 -12.97
CA THR A 54 3.10 8.13 -12.45
C THR A 54 2.85 8.69 -11.05
N GLY A 55 3.81 8.49 -10.14
CA GLY A 55 3.70 8.95 -8.75
C GLY A 55 2.92 8.03 -7.82
N THR A 56 2.29 6.96 -8.31
CA THR A 56 1.68 5.94 -7.45
C THR A 56 2.74 5.32 -6.53
N PRO A 57 2.58 5.33 -5.20
CA PRO A 57 3.54 4.73 -4.27
C PRO A 57 3.65 3.21 -4.46
N ILE A 58 4.78 2.75 -5.00
CA ILE A 58 5.12 1.34 -5.19
C ILE A 58 6.13 0.92 -4.12
N PRO A 59 5.79 -0.04 -3.25
CA PRO A 59 6.75 -0.62 -2.31
C PRO A 59 7.72 -1.56 -3.04
N ALA A 60 9.02 -1.36 -2.88
CA ALA A 60 10.05 -2.28 -3.34
C ALA A 60 10.78 -2.91 -2.14
N ARG A 61 10.97 -4.23 -2.20
CA ARG A 61 11.80 -4.97 -1.26
C ARG A 61 13.09 -5.36 -1.96
N ILE A 62 14.19 -4.77 -1.53
CA ILE A 62 15.53 -5.02 -2.04
C ILE A 62 16.23 -5.97 -1.07
N THR A 63 16.77 -7.05 -1.61
CA THR A 63 17.66 -7.97 -0.92
C THR A 63 19.06 -7.68 -1.41
N VAL A 64 19.93 -7.27 -0.49
CA VAL A 64 21.35 -7.00 -0.73
C VAL A 64 22.15 -8.19 -0.20
N ARG A 65 22.87 -8.85 -1.08
CA ARG A 65 23.74 -9.98 -0.74
C ARG A 65 25.11 -9.48 -0.27
N PRO A 66 25.91 -10.33 0.41
CA PRO A 66 27.23 -9.96 0.89
C PRO A 66 28.24 -9.52 -0.18
N ASP A 67 28.06 -10.00 -1.42
CA ASP A 67 28.85 -9.63 -2.59
C ASP A 67 28.45 -8.26 -3.18
N ARG A 68 27.54 -7.54 -2.51
CA ARG A 68 26.93 -6.27 -2.96
C ARG A 68 26.07 -6.41 -4.22
N SER A 69 25.81 -7.63 -4.68
CA SER A 69 24.76 -7.87 -5.64
C SER A 69 23.41 -7.62 -4.96
N PHE A 70 22.44 -7.14 -5.73
CA PHE A 70 21.11 -6.87 -5.21
C PHE A 70 20.07 -7.49 -6.13
N HIS A 71 18.96 -7.90 -5.54
CA HIS A 71 17.75 -8.25 -6.26
C HIS A 71 16.58 -7.55 -5.60
N PHE A 72 15.63 -7.05 -6.39
CA PHE A 72 14.44 -6.43 -5.85
C PHE A 72 13.16 -7.03 -6.40
N SER A 73 12.17 -7.12 -5.52
CA SER A 73 10.81 -7.46 -5.86
C SER A 73 9.92 -6.24 -5.66
N LEU A 74 9.19 -5.87 -6.71
CA LEU A 74 8.13 -4.88 -6.61
C LEU A 74 6.90 -5.52 -5.98
N ARG A 75 6.21 -4.74 -5.16
CA ARG A 75 4.86 -5.05 -4.69
C ARG A 75 3.87 -4.16 -5.41
N THR A 76 2.66 -4.64 -5.53
CA THR A 76 1.52 -3.86 -5.96
C THR A 76 1.32 -2.66 -5.04
N PRO A 77 0.76 -1.56 -5.58
CA PRO A 77 0.42 -0.40 -4.79
C PRO A 77 -0.47 -0.76 -3.59
N PRO A 78 -0.36 -0.02 -2.47
CA PRO A 78 -1.29 -0.16 -1.36
C PRO A 78 -2.74 0.01 -1.84
N THR A 79 -3.63 -0.88 -1.41
CA THR A 79 -5.06 -0.83 -1.75
C THR A 79 -5.71 0.49 -1.37
N ALA A 80 -5.26 1.10 -0.28
CA ALA A 80 -5.73 2.42 0.12
C ALA A 80 -5.47 3.48 -0.95
N THR A 81 -4.26 3.49 -1.54
CA THR A 81 -3.92 4.43 -2.61
C THR A 81 -4.80 4.20 -3.83
N LEU A 82 -5.01 2.93 -4.23
CA LEU A 82 -5.84 2.60 -5.38
C LEU A 82 -7.31 2.99 -5.18
N LEU A 83 -7.88 2.68 -4.02
CA LEU A 83 -9.26 3.01 -3.66
C LEU A 83 -9.48 4.52 -3.61
N LEU A 84 -8.56 5.26 -3.00
CA LEU A 84 -8.69 6.72 -2.86
C LEU A 84 -8.50 7.43 -4.20
N THR A 85 -7.64 6.90 -5.08
CA THR A 85 -7.50 7.41 -6.45
C THR A 85 -8.78 7.13 -7.25
N ALA A 86 -9.34 5.93 -7.15
CA ALA A 86 -10.61 5.57 -7.80
C ALA A 86 -11.81 6.36 -7.26
N ALA A 87 -11.79 6.73 -5.98
CA ALA A 87 -12.84 7.50 -5.32
C ALA A 87 -12.77 9.02 -5.60
N GLY A 88 -11.72 9.49 -6.29
CA GLY A 88 -11.49 10.92 -6.51
C GLY A 88 -11.18 11.70 -5.22
N ALA A 89 -10.63 11.04 -4.20
CA ALA A 89 -10.41 11.62 -2.88
C ALA A 89 -9.46 12.84 -2.93
N PRO A 90 -9.77 13.94 -2.22
CA PRO A 90 -8.90 15.12 -2.20
C PRO A 90 -7.57 14.84 -1.50
N LEU A 91 -6.49 15.40 -2.04
CA LEU A 91 -5.15 15.30 -1.46
C LEU A 91 -5.06 16.14 -0.17
N ILE A 92 -5.12 15.51 1.00
CA ILE A 92 -4.95 16.22 2.28
C ILE A 92 -3.45 16.26 2.63
N LYS A 93 -2.83 17.44 2.59
CA LYS A 93 -1.38 17.68 2.84
C LYS A 93 -0.47 16.86 1.91
N SER A 94 -0.67 16.95 0.59
CA SER A 94 0.20 16.32 -0.43
C SER A 94 0.30 14.78 -0.34
N LYS A 95 -0.63 14.12 0.36
CA LYS A 95 -0.70 12.66 0.46
C LYS A 95 -2.15 12.21 0.29
N ILE A 96 -2.37 11.21 -0.55
CA ILE A 96 -3.66 10.54 -0.68
C ILE A 96 -3.95 9.85 0.66
N ARG A 97 -4.88 10.38 1.45
CA ARG A 97 -5.31 9.82 2.73
C ARG A 97 -6.81 9.68 2.73
N GLY A 98 -7.30 8.52 3.16
CA GLY A 98 -8.71 8.34 3.45
C GLY A 98 -9.11 9.13 4.68
N ALA A 99 -10.40 9.14 4.97
CA ALA A 99 -10.85 9.51 6.30
C ALA A 99 -10.24 8.47 7.25
N GLY A 100 -9.39 8.90 8.20
CA GLY A 100 -8.78 7.97 9.15
C GLY A 100 -9.84 7.13 9.88
N ASN A 101 -9.49 5.90 10.30
CA ASN A 101 -10.32 4.92 11.01
C ASN A 101 -11.83 5.19 10.94
N VAL A 102 -12.45 4.92 9.79
CA VAL A 102 -13.91 5.00 9.68
C VAL A 102 -14.56 3.63 9.95
N PRO A 103 -15.74 3.60 10.60
CA PRO A 103 -16.62 2.44 10.59
C PRO A 103 -17.17 2.22 9.17
N GLY A 104 -17.26 0.95 8.76
CA GLY A 104 -17.87 0.57 7.48
C GLY A 104 -19.36 0.92 7.40
N PRO A 105 -19.99 0.76 6.21
CA PRO A 105 -21.40 1.07 6.03
C PRO A 105 -22.25 0.27 7.02
N MET A 106 -23.10 0.96 7.77
CA MET A 106 -24.01 0.38 8.75
C MET A 106 -24.91 -0.65 8.07
N ASN A 107 -24.80 -1.92 8.48
CA ASN A 107 -25.90 -2.85 8.29
C ASN A 107 -27.02 -2.44 9.25
N ASN A 108 -28.22 -2.22 8.69
CA ASN A 108 -29.45 -2.03 9.44
C ASN A 108 -29.71 -3.25 10.32
N HIS A 109 -29.46 -3.14 11.62
CA HIS A 109 -30.16 -3.92 12.64
C HIS A 109 -30.17 -3.14 13.94
N ASP A 110 -31.39 -2.89 14.43
CA ASP A 110 -31.69 -2.23 15.69
C ASP A 110 -30.93 -2.84 16.88
N GLY A 111 -30.37 -1.95 17.70
CA GLY A 111 -30.15 -2.15 19.14
C GLY A 111 -29.02 -3.12 19.56
N ASN A 112 -27.89 -2.58 20.01
CA ASN A 112 -27.40 -2.79 21.38
C ASN A 112 -26.14 -1.92 21.68
N LYS A 113 -26.19 -1.12 22.76
CA LYS A 113 -25.06 -0.33 23.29
C LYS A 113 -24.07 -1.26 24.01
N GLY A 114 -22.83 -1.32 23.54
CA GLY A 114 -21.70 -1.94 24.26
C GLY A 114 -21.12 -1.00 25.32
N LYS A 115 -20.98 -1.51 26.56
CA LYS A 115 -20.58 -0.81 27.79
C LYS A 115 -19.15 -0.26 27.76
N THR A 116 -19.00 0.96 28.28
CA THR A 116 -17.79 1.76 28.47
C THR A 116 -17.10 1.48 29.81
N SER A 117 -15.76 1.43 29.83
CA SER A 117 -14.94 1.63 31.04
C SER A 117 -13.94 2.76 30.78
N SER A 118 -13.81 3.65 31.76
CA SER A 118 -13.02 4.90 31.81
C SER A 118 -13.62 6.13 31.10
N ASN A 119 -13.70 7.21 31.89
CA ASN A 119 -14.59 8.36 31.76
C ASN A 119 -14.03 9.45 30.83
N THR A 120 -13.80 9.10 29.56
CA THR A 120 -13.81 10.05 28.44
C THR A 120 -14.30 9.28 27.23
N PRO A 121 -15.49 9.59 26.68
CA PRO A 121 -15.90 8.97 25.44
C PRO A 121 -14.93 9.46 24.37
N THR A 122 -13.98 8.60 23.97
CA THR A 122 -13.36 8.74 22.65
C THR A 122 -14.46 8.41 21.66
N ASN A 123 -15.28 9.42 21.37
CA ASN A 123 -16.13 9.42 20.19
C ASN A 123 -15.21 9.10 19.02
N GLY A 124 -15.24 7.86 18.54
CA GLY A 124 -14.78 7.56 17.19
C GLY A 124 -15.45 8.61 16.31
N ASN A 125 -14.65 9.39 15.60
CA ASN A 125 -15.04 10.66 14.99
C ASN A 125 -16.16 10.47 13.96
N ALA A 126 -17.39 10.34 14.44
CA ALA A 126 -18.62 9.99 13.74
C ALA A 126 -19.21 11.15 12.92
N THR A 127 -18.39 12.16 12.63
CA THR A 127 -18.84 13.46 12.10
C THR A 127 -18.17 13.84 10.78
N LYS A 128 -17.39 12.97 10.14
CA LYS A 128 -16.76 13.27 8.84
C LYS A 128 -17.26 12.31 7.76
N GLY A 129 -17.95 12.88 6.77
CA GLY A 129 -18.69 12.18 5.72
C GLY A 129 -17.85 11.37 4.73
N THR A 130 -18.54 10.81 3.74
CA THR A 130 -18.00 9.99 2.65
C THR A 130 -16.89 10.71 1.88
N VAL A 131 -15.74 10.05 1.75
CA VAL A 131 -14.58 10.57 0.99
C VAL A 131 -14.83 10.50 -0.52
N GLY A 132 -15.57 9.50 -0.94
CA GLY A 132 -16.00 9.30 -2.32
C GLY A 132 -16.69 7.94 -2.50
N THR A 133 -17.14 7.67 -3.72
CA THR A 133 -17.76 6.40 -4.09
C THR A 133 -16.89 5.65 -5.09
N VAL A 134 -16.92 4.31 -5.05
CA VAL A 134 -16.21 3.43 -5.97
C VAL A 134 -17.15 2.33 -6.43
N SER A 135 -17.27 2.11 -7.73
CA SER A 135 -18.11 1.02 -8.28
C SER A 135 -17.51 -0.36 -8.02
N LEU A 136 -18.32 -1.43 -8.01
CA LEU A 136 -17.82 -2.81 -7.97
C LEU A 136 -16.82 -3.16 -9.07
N LYS A 137 -16.95 -2.55 -10.26
CA LYS A 137 -15.98 -2.73 -11.36
C LYS A 137 -14.56 -2.34 -10.95
N HIS A 138 -14.40 -1.19 -10.29
CA HIS A 138 -13.11 -0.73 -9.78
C HIS A 138 -12.55 -1.66 -8.69
N VAL A 139 -13.41 -2.15 -7.79
CA VAL A 139 -13.01 -3.13 -6.76
C VAL A 139 -12.44 -4.39 -7.40
N TYR A 140 -13.09 -4.88 -8.45
CA TYR A 140 -12.67 -6.07 -9.18
C TYR A 140 -11.31 -5.88 -9.89
N GLU A 141 -11.11 -4.73 -10.55
CA GLU A 141 -9.83 -4.41 -11.18
C GLU A 141 -8.69 -4.28 -10.16
N ILE A 142 -8.95 -3.68 -9.00
CA ILE A 142 -7.97 -3.63 -7.90
C ILE A 142 -7.63 -5.04 -7.40
N ALA A 143 -8.64 -5.91 -7.27
CA ALA A 143 -8.43 -7.29 -6.85
C ALA A 143 -7.58 -8.08 -7.86
N LYS A 144 -7.81 -7.92 -9.17
CA LYS A 144 -6.98 -8.51 -10.24
C LYS A 144 -5.52 -8.04 -10.16
N ILE A 145 -5.30 -6.74 -9.99
CA ILE A 145 -3.94 -6.19 -9.85
C ILE A 145 -3.23 -6.86 -8.67
N LYS A 146 -3.89 -6.98 -7.51
CA LYS A 146 -3.30 -7.63 -6.33
C LYS A 146 -3.07 -9.13 -6.53
N GLN A 147 -3.96 -9.82 -7.25
CA GLN A 147 -3.85 -11.25 -7.52
C GLN A 147 -2.63 -11.57 -8.41
N SER A 148 -2.18 -10.63 -9.25
CA SER A 148 -0.95 -10.80 -10.04
C SER A 148 0.33 -10.92 -9.20
N GLU A 149 0.30 -10.57 -7.91
CA GLU A 149 1.44 -10.82 -7.03
C GLU A 149 1.58 -12.31 -6.71
N GLY A 150 2.76 -12.87 -6.99
CA GLY A 150 3.05 -14.27 -6.67
C GLY A 150 2.76 -14.67 -5.21
N ARG A 151 2.88 -13.76 -4.23
CA ARG A 151 2.55 -14.05 -2.81
C ARG A 151 1.06 -14.22 -2.54
N LEU A 152 0.20 -13.64 -3.38
CA LEU A 152 -1.26 -13.62 -3.24
C LEU A 152 -1.95 -14.58 -4.22
N SER A 153 -1.17 -15.31 -5.03
CA SER A 153 -1.64 -16.27 -6.02
C SER A 153 -2.54 -17.38 -5.46
N GLY A 154 -2.37 -17.75 -4.19
CA GLY A 154 -3.19 -18.76 -3.50
C GLY A 154 -4.56 -18.26 -3.02
N LEU A 155 -4.87 -16.96 -3.15
CA LEU A 155 -6.14 -16.40 -2.74
C LEU A 155 -7.12 -16.34 -3.92
N SER A 156 -8.38 -16.69 -3.66
CA SER A 156 -9.45 -16.52 -4.64
C SER A 156 -9.66 -15.03 -4.94
N LEU A 157 -10.03 -14.73 -6.18
CA LEU A 157 -10.32 -13.37 -6.61
C LEU A 157 -11.49 -12.77 -5.82
N GLU A 158 -12.48 -13.60 -5.46
CA GLU A 158 -13.59 -13.20 -4.59
C GLU A 158 -13.12 -12.84 -3.18
N GLY A 159 -12.24 -13.64 -2.58
CA GLY A 159 -11.66 -13.35 -1.26
C GLY A 159 -10.86 -12.05 -1.27
N LEU A 160 -10.10 -11.81 -2.33
CA LEU A 160 -9.38 -10.55 -2.54
C LEU A 160 -10.35 -9.37 -2.70
N ALA A 161 -11.41 -9.51 -3.49
CA ALA A 161 -12.41 -8.46 -3.67
C ALA A 161 -13.12 -8.12 -2.36
N ARG A 162 -13.56 -9.12 -1.58
CA ARG A 162 -14.14 -8.90 -0.24
C ARG A 162 -13.18 -8.17 0.69
N SER A 163 -11.89 -8.52 0.65
CA SER A 163 -10.85 -7.81 1.42
C SER A 163 -10.73 -6.34 0.98
N VAL A 164 -10.76 -6.05 -0.32
CA VAL A 164 -10.72 -4.68 -0.86
C VAL A 164 -11.96 -3.89 -0.44
N VAL A 165 -13.15 -4.47 -0.46
CA VAL A 165 -14.39 -3.84 0.04
C VAL A 165 -14.27 -3.48 1.53
N GLY A 166 -13.78 -4.39 2.36
CA GLY A 166 -13.54 -4.11 3.78
C GLY A 166 -12.59 -2.93 3.99
N GLN A 167 -11.52 -2.84 3.19
CA GLN A 167 -10.60 -1.70 3.24
C GLN A 167 -11.23 -0.39 2.76
N ALA A 168 -12.11 -0.41 1.76
CA ALA A 168 -12.86 0.77 1.33
C ALA A 168 -13.74 1.31 2.45
N GLY A 169 -14.43 0.40 3.16
CA GLY A 169 -15.21 0.71 4.35
C GLY A 169 -14.40 1.42 5.42
N SER A 170 -13.15 0.99 5.68
CA SER A 170 -12.24 1.63 6.65
C SER A 170 -11.61 2.96 6.23
N LEU A 171 -11.75 3.35 4.95
CA LEU A 171 -11.21 4.59 4.38
C LEU A 171 -12.27 5.67 4.12
N GLY A 172 -13.54 5.34 4.31
CA GLY A 172 -14.69 6.24 4.11
C GLY A 172 -15.12 6.26 2.66
N VAL A 173 -14.78 5.20 1.91
CA VAL A 173 -15.12 5.04 0.51
C VAL A 173 -16.31 4.09 0.41
N VAL A 174 -17.42 4.59 -0.14
CA VAL A 174 -18.64 3.80 -0.30
C VAL A 174 -18.55 2.99 -1.59
N VAL A 175 -18.78 1.68 -1.48
CA VAL A 175 -18.82 0.80 -2.66
C VAL A 175 -20.24 0.77 -3.20
N VAL A 176 -20.39 1.13 -4.48
CA VAL A 176 -21.67 1.18 -5.19
C VAL A 176 -21.72 0.01 -6.18
N PRO A 177 -22.88 -0.67 -6.33
CA PRO A 177 -23.06 -1.72 -7.33
C PRO A 177 -22.74 -1.24 -8.76
#